data_AF-G8YGU7-F1
#
_entry.id   AF-G8YGU7-F1
#
_cell.length_a   1.000
_cell.length_b   1.000
_cell.length_c   1.000
_cell.angle_alpha   90.00
_cell.angle_beta   90.00
_cell.angle_gamma   90.00
#
_symmetry.space_group_name_H-M   'P 1'
#
loop_
_entity.id
_entity.type
_entity.pdbx_description
1 polymer ?
#
loop_
_entity_poly.entity_id
_entity_poly.type
_entity_poly.pdbx_seq_one_letter_code
_entity_poly.pdbx_strand_id
1 'polypeptide(L)'
;MDSFSDSGELYVLKNQFYTNQHQKVLSHSLESYSKDNQLTVLTYQIRSTIALGKDASNIIESGKTRFEGNEPLFQLLSAWDDLKSFGTDDSTYFDDLKRGENELQTVLSALYFVKFRKDIDQAITFLTEYIDNSSYLKFDELEPFLVLVQLYLIKGNFKEANKILLNFKNFPDAARDGIIYQVLESWLLSLRGESDNINNAYYFYDELLSSDFDNDPQGKFKILSVLFVLTLQLRHYPEAQELLAQISELSQGPDATLIANRITFDYLANGGSHVDELLGELKQIDQEHAMLNDYSEKNSKFDEVVAKYNVSA
;
A
#
# COMPACT_ATOMS: atom_id res chain seq x y z
N MET A 1 -16.95 13.88 -23.71
CA MET A 1 -15.52 13.64 -23.41
C MET A 1 -15.40 12.17 -23.11
N ASP A 2 -14.37 11.51 -23.62
CA ASP A 2 -14.24 10.05 -23.56
C ASP A 2 -14.01 9.62 -22.11
N SER A 3 -14.95 8.89 -21.53
CA SER A 3 -14.98 8.49 -20.11
C SER A 3 -13.86 7.53 -19.74
N PHE A 4 -13.06 7.08 -20.71
CA PHE A 4 -12.14 5.97 -20.58
C PHE A 4 -10.68 6.39 -20.57
N SER A 5 -10.36 7.66 -20.68
CA SER A 5 -8.97 8.11 -20.68
C SER A 5 -8.55 8.42 -19.24
N ASP A 6 -7.86 7.47 -18.59
CA ASP A 6 -7.05 7.78 -17.41
C ASP A 6 -5.95 8.80 -17.76
N SER A 7 -5.71 9.07 -19.06
CA SER A 7 -5.00 10.24 -19.60
C SER A 7 -5.75 11.58 -19.48
N GLY A 8 -6.84 11.62 -18.71
CA GLY A 8 -7.62 12.81 -18.43
C GLY A 8 -7.04 13.72 -17.35
N GLU A 9 -7.86 14.67 -16.93
CA GLU A 9 -7.52 15.71 -15.94
C GLU A 9 -6.99 15.16 -14.60
N LEU A 10 -7.40 13.94 -14.22
CA LEU A 10 -7.03 13.29 -12.96
C LEU A 10 -5.75 12.45 -13.02
N TYR A 11 -5.13 12.26 -14.19
CA TYR A 11 -3.97 11.37 -14.37
C TYR A 11 -2.85 11.67 -13.37
N VAL A 12 -2.43 12.93 -13.34
CA VAL A 12 -1.31 13.39 -12.50
C VAL A 12 -1.66 13.26 -11.02
N LEU A 13 -2.89 13.60 -10.64
CA LEU A 13 -3.36 13.50 -9.27
C LEU A 13 -3.34 12.04 -8.76
N LYS A 14 -3.86 11.10 -9.57
CA LYS A 14 -3.84 9.67 -9.23
C LYS A 14 -2.41 9.15 -9.13
N ASN A 15 -1.55 9.47 -10.09
CA ASN A 15 -0.14 9.11 -10.05
C ASN A 15 0.53 9.59 -8.77
N GLN A 16 0.34 10.86 -8.40
CA GLN A 16 0.88 11.42 -7.17
C GLN A 16 0.34 10.71 -5.93
N PHE A 17 -0.97 10.42 -5.88
CA PHE A 17 -1.57 9.72 -4.75
C PHE A 17 -0.99 8.32 -4.55
N TYR A 18 -0.98 7.49 -5.60
CA TYR A 18 -0.52 6.10 -5.52
C TYR A 18 1.01 5.96 -5.41
N THR A 19 1.76 7.02 -5.67
CA THR A 19 3.21 7.10 -5.45
C THR A 19 3.59 7.86 -4.17
N ASN A 20 2.61 8.07 -3.26
CA ASN A 20 2.80 8.70 -1.95
C ASN A 20 3.32 10.16 -2.00
N GLN A 21 3.06 10.88 -3.10
CA GLN A 21 3.32 12.31 -3.24
C GLN A 21 2.14 13.14 -2.68
N HIS A 22 1.79 12.89 -1.42
CA HIS A 22 0.58 13.43 -0.80
C HIS A 22 0.59 14.96 -0.67
N GLN A 23 1.74 15.60 -0.46
CA GLN A 23 1.83 17.06 -0.40
C GLN A 23 1.57 17.69 -1.76
N LYS A 24 2.05 17.07 -2.85
CA LYS A 24 1.67 17.47 -4.21
C LYS A 24 0.17 17.30 -4.47
N VAL A 25 -0.45 16.20 -4.00
CA VAL A 25 -1.91 16.04 -4.08
C VAL A 25 -2.63 17.21 -3.40
N LEU A 26 -2.16 17.64 -2.22
CA LEU A 26 -2.72 18.79 -1.50
C LEU A 26 -2.49 20.14 -2.22
N SER A 27 -1.46 20.25 -3.07
CA SER A 27 -1.13 21.50 -3.78
C SER A 27 -2.05 21.82 -4.95
N HIS A 28 -2.86 20.85 -5.40
CA HIS A 28 -3.80 21.05 -6.50
C HIS A 28 -4.92 22.03 -6.14
N SER A 29 -5.22 22.96 -7.05
CA SER A 29 -6.36 23.85 -6.93
C SER A 29 -7.61 23.20 -7.52
N LEU A 30 -8.71 23.13 -6.75
CA LEU A 30 -9.99 22.59 -7.24
C LEU A 30 -10.50 23.34 -8.49
N GLU A 31 -10.26 24.65 -8.57
CA GLU A 31 -10.72 25.47 -9.72
C GLU A 31 -9.97 25.17 -11.01
N SER A 32 -8.82 24.48 -10.93
CA SER A 32 -8.09 24.00 -12.11
C SER A 32 -8.70 22.73 -12.70
N TYR A 33 -9.71 22.15 -12.03
CA TYR A 33 -10.41 20.96 -12.46
C TYR A 33 -11.84 21.26 -12.91
N SER A 34 -12.32 20.50 -13.89
CA SER A 34 -13.71 20.47 -14.32
C SER A 34 -14.63 20.18 -13.14
N LYS A 35 -15.84 20.78 -13.14
CA LYS A 35 -16.79 20.69 -12.03
C LYS A 35 -17.08 19.25 -11.58
N ASP A 36 -17.16 18.34 -12.55
CA ASP A 36 -17.44 16.92 -12.32
C ASP A 36 -16.27 16.21 -11.59
N ASN A 37 -15.04 16.71 -11.74
CA ASN A 37 -13.84 16.13 -11.12
C ASN A 37 -13.46 16.79 -9.79
N GLN A 38 -13.99 17.97 -9.46
CA GLN A 38 -13.57 18.69 -8.25
C GLN A 38 -13.84 17.89 -6.95
N LEU A 39 -14.94 17.14 -6.90
CA LEU A 39 -15.25 16.28 -5.74
C LEU A 39 -14.23 15.13 -5.61
N THR A 40 -13.82 14.53 -6.73
CA THR A 40 -12.79 13.49 -6.75
C THR A 40 -11.44 14.04 -6.30
N VAL A 41 -11.07 15.23 -6.76
CA VAL A 41 -9.84 15.91 -6.31
C VAL A 41 -9.86 16.15 -4.81
N LEU A 42 -10.96 16.72 -4.29
CA LEU A 42 -11.13 16.95 -2.86
C LEU A 42 -11.05 15.65 -2.06
N THR A 43 -11.63 14.57 -2.58
CA THR A 43 -11.56 13.24 -1.94
C THR A 43 -10.11 12.77 -1.81
N TYR A 44 -9.30 12.87 -2.87
CA TYR A 44 -7.87 12.55 -2.81
C TYR A 44 -7.08 13.48 -1.87
N GLN A 45 -7.45 14.76 -1.78
CA GLN A 45 -6.85 15.71 -0.83
C GLN A 45 -7.15 15.32 0.62
N ILE A 46 -8.40 14.98 0.93
CA ILE A 46 -8.80 14.50 2.27
C ILE A 46 -8.00 13.24 2.61
N ARG A 47 -8.00 12.24 1.72
CA ARG A 47 -7.26 10.98 1.92
C ARG A 47 -5.76 11.21 2.10
N SER A 48 -5.17 12.15 1.36
CA SER A 48 -3.76 12.51 1.47
C SER A 48 -3.45 13.25 2.78
N THR A 49 -4.38 14.06 3.28
CA THR A 49 -4.28 14.71 4.60
C THR A 49 -4.19 13.65 5.69
N ILE A 50 -5.09 12.66 5.64
CA ILE A 50 -5.13 11.54 6.59
C ILE A 50 -3.87 10.66 6.46
N ALA A 51 -3.41 10.38 5.24
CA ALA A 51 -2.20 9.59 4.99
C ALA A 51 -0.92 10.26 5.54
N LEU A 52 -0.87 11.59 5.50
CA LEU A 52 0.18 12.40 6.14
C LEU A 52 0.04 12.49 7.66
N GLY A 53 -0.96 11.83 8.24
CA GLY A 53 -1.26 11.89 9.67
C GLY A 53 -1.73 13.27 10.11
N LYS A 54 -2.30 14.09 9.24
CA LYS A 54 -2.92 15.38 9.60
C LYS A 54 -4.43 15.19 9.80
N ASP A 55 -5.04 16.03 10.63
CA ASP A 55 -6.49 16.09 10.84
C ASP A 55 -7.17 16.68 9.58
N ALA A 56 -8.14 15.96 9.04
CA ALA A 56 -8.86 16.32 7.82
C ALA A 56 -10.24 16.95 8.10
N SER A 57 -10.64 17.11 9.37
CA SER A 57 -11.97 17.63 9.75
C SER A 57 -12.33 18.94 9.05
N ASN A 58 -11.42 19.90 9.00
CA ASN A 58 -11.69 21.22 8.38
C ASN A 58 -11.92 21.15 6.86
N ILE A 59 -11.16 20.30 6.15
CA ILE A 59 -11.30 20.13 4.71
C ILE A 59 -12.59 19.34 4.38
N ILE A 60 -12.96 18.40 5.25
CA ILE A 60 -14.23 17.66 5.15
C ILE A 60 -15.43 18.61 5.35
N GLU A 61 -15.45 19.43 6.40
CA GLU A 61 -16.55 20.38 6.66
C GLU A 61 -16.70 21.42 5.53
N SER A 62 -15.58 21.92 5.03
CA SER A 62 -15.58 22.81 3.85
C SER A 62 -16.14 22.08 2.61
N GLY A 63 -15.80 20.79 2.45
CA GLY A 63 -16.31 19.92 1.41
C GLY A 63 -17.83 19.74 1.46
N LYS A 64 -18.39 19.45 2.65
CA LYS A 64 -19.83 19.32 2.87
C LYS A 64 -20.59 20.55 2.41
N THR A 65 -20.05 21.74 2.69
CA THR A 65 -20.66 23.02 2.29
C THR A 65 -20.56 23.26 0.78
N ARG A 66 -19.45 22.86 0.15
CA ARG A 66 -19.20 23.11 -1.28
C ARG A 66 -19.92 22.12 -2.19
N PHE A 67 -20.10 20.88 -1.76
CA PHE A 67 -20.64 19.77 -2.54
C PHE A 67 -21.87 19.17 -1.86
N GLU A 68 -22.91 20.01 -1.69
CA GLU A 68 -24.21 19.60 -1.14
C GLU A 68 -24.76 18.35 -1.86
N GLY A 69 -25.39 17.42 -1.13
CA GLY A 69 -25.92 16.17 -1.67
C GLY A 69 -24.92 15.00 -1.69
N ASN A 70 -23.71 15.19 -1.17
CA ASN A 70 -22.68 14.14 -1.03
C ASN A 70 -22.42 13.77 0.43
N GLU A 71 -23.44 13.90 1.29
CA GLU A 71 -23.34 13.64 2.73
C GLU A 71 -22.81 12.22 3.05
N PRO A 72 -23.23 11.14 2.35
CA PRO A 72 -22.70 9.80 2.61
C PRO A 72 -21.17 9.69 2.39
N LEU A 73 -20.64 10.36 1.37
CA LEU A 73 -19.20 10.39 1.09
C LEU A 73 -18.45 11.09 2.23
N PHE A 74 -18.92 12.26 2.66
CA PHE A 74 -18.25 12.99 3.73
C PHE A 74 -18.42 12.31 5.09
N GLN A 75 -19.52 11.59 5.34
CA GLN A 75 -19.68 10.76 6.53
C GLN A 75 -18.64 9.62 6.55
N LEU A 76 -18.46 8.92 5.42
CA LEU A 76 -17.43 7.90 5.26
C LEU A 76 -16.02 8.46 5.51
N LEU A 77 -15.70 9.61 4.91
CA LEU A 77 -14.38 10.25 5.08
C LEU A 77 -14.16 10.75 6.51
N SER A 78 -15.19 11.29 7.18
CA SER A 78 -15.11 11.67 8.60
C SER A 78 -14.84 10.45 9.47
N ALA A 79 -15.60 9.38 9.26
CA ALA A 79 -15.40 8.14 10.01
C ALA A 79 -14.00 7.55 9.82
N TRP A 80 -13.42 7.66 8.62
CA TRP A 80 -12.05 7.22 8.36
C TRP A 80 -11.00 8.10 9.07
N ASP A 81 -11.19 9.41 9.11
CA ASP A 81 -10.31 10.34 9.85
C ASP A 81 -10.37 10.09 11.37
N ASP A 82 -11.59 9.89 11.89
CA ASP A 82 -11.88 9.64 13.30
C ASP A 82 -11.17 8.40 13.85
N LEU A 83 -10.98 7.34 13.05
CA LEU A 83 -10.28 6.13 13.46
C LEU A 83 -8.85 6.39 13.97
N LYS A 84 -8.20 7.46 13.51
CA LYS A 84 -6.87 7.83 13.98
C LYS A 84 -6.92 8.38 15.41
N SER A 85 -7.97 9.14 15.74
CA SER A 85 -8.11 9.86 17.00
C SER A 85 -8.81 9.03 18.07
N PHE A 86 -9.79 8.22 17.68
CA PHE A 86 -10.70 7.52 18.59
C PHE A 86 -10.58 5.99 18.51
N GLY A 87 -9.80 5.45 17.56
CA GLY A 87 -9.64 4.01 17.41
C GLY A 87 -10.96 3.30 17.11
N THR A 88 -11.18 2.15 17.74
CA THR A 88 -12.39 1.31 17.56
C THR A 88 -13.12 1.02 18.86
N ASP A 89 -12.97 1.89 19.85
CA ASP A 89 -13.50 1.65 21.20
C ASP A 89 -15.04 1.75 21.24
N ASP A 90 -15.63 2.46 20.29
CA ASP A 90 -17.08 2.51 20.01
C ASP A 90 -17.43 1.82 18.67
N SER A 91 -18.71 1.49 18.47
CA SER A 91 -19.23 1.01 17.18
C SER A 91 -18.90 2.05 16.10
N THR A 92 -18.08 1.64 15.14
CA THR A 92 -17.65 2.54 14.05
C THR A 92 -18.61 2.43 12.88
N TYR A 93 -18.62 3.44 12.01
CA TYR A 93 -19.35 3.39 10.73
C TYR A 93 -19.12 2.08 9.95
N PHE A 94 -17.89 1.53 10.04
CA PHE A 94 -17.48 0.35 9.29
C PHE A 94 -18.03 -0.96 9.86
N ASP A 95 -18.38 -1.01 11.14
CA ASP A 95 -18.90 -2.23 11.79
C ASP A 95 -20.31 -2.60 11.32
N ASP A 96 -21.08 -1.60 10.90
CA ASP A 96 -22.46 -1.79 10.44
C ASP A 96 -22.54 -2.15 8.94
N LEU A 97 -21.43 -2.07 8.20
CA LEU A 97 -21.40 -2.33 6.76
C LEU A 97 -21.40 -3.82 6.44
N LYS A 98 -22.41 -4.24 5.70
CA LYS A 98 -22.54 -5.62 5.21
C LYS A 98 -21.93 -5.83 3.82
N ARG A 99 -21.88 -4.79 3.01
CA ARG A 99 -21.33 -4.77 1.65
C ARG A 99 -20.93 -3.36 1.28
N GLY A 100 -19.98 -3.22 0.36
CA GLY A 100 -19.64 -1.94 -0.24
C GLY A 100 -20.69 -1.49 -1.26
N GLU A 101 -21.03 -0.20 -1.25
CA GLU A 101 -21.94 0.44 -2.20
C GLU A 101 -21.20 1.18 -3.31
N ASN A 102 -19.95 1.58 -3.06
CA ASN A 102 -19.07 2.24 -4.02
C ASN A 102 -17.59 1.88 -3.75
N GLU A 103 -16.71 2.24 -4.69
CA GLU A 103 -15.28 1.93 -4.64
C GLU A 103 -14.64 2.36 -3.32
N LEU A 104 -14.78 3.63 -2.96
CA LEU A 104 -14.11 4.20 -1.79
C LEU A 104 -14.60 3.56 -0.49
N GLN A 105 -15.92 3.38 -0.32
CA GLN A 105 -16.47 2.71 0.85
C GLN A 105 -15.91 1.29 0.97
N THR A 106 -15.79 0.59 -0.16
CA THR A 106 -15.25 -0.77 -0.19
C THR A 106 -13.80 -0.82 0.24
N VAL A 107 -12.96 0.04 -0.35
CA VAL A 107 -11.54 0.13 -0.03
C VAL A 107 -11.31 0.49 1.43
N LEU A 108 -11.98 1.54 1.94
CA LEU A 108 -11.79 1.99 3.32
C LEU A 108 -12.30 0.95 4.33
N SER A 109 -13.38 0.24 4.03
CA SER A 109 -13.88 -0.85 4.89
C SER A 109 -12.91 -2.03 4.93
N ALA A 110 -12.34 -2.41 3.79
CA ALA A 110 -11.32 -3.47 3.74
C ALA A 110 -10.07 -3.08 4.55
N LEU A 111 -9.60 -1.82 4.39
CA LEU A 111 -8.49 -1.31 5.19
C LEU A 111 -8.82 -1.25 6.68
N TYR A 112 -10.07 -0.95 7.05
CA TYR A 112 -10.55 -1.01 8.42
C TYR A 112 -10.44 -2.41 9.01
N PHE A 113 -10.97 -3.43 8.32
CA PHE A 113 -10.91 -4.83 8.78
C PHE A 113 -9.46 -5.30 8.97
N VAL A 114 -8.57 -4.96 8.05
CA VAL A 114 -7.15 -5.33 8.15
C VAL A 114 -6.46 -4.61 9.30
N LYS A 115 -6.60 -3.28 9.37
CA LYS A 115 -5.79 -2.46 10.29
C LYS A 115 -6.26 -2.59 11.74
N PHE A 116 -7.57 -2.56 11.96
CA PHE A 116 -8.17 -2.45 13.29
C PHE A 116 -8.80 -3.75 13.79
N ARG A 117 -9.40 -4.55 12.91
CA ARG A 117 -9.95 -5.87 13.31
C ARG A 117 -8.94 -7.01 13.15
N LYS A 118 -7.80 -6.77 12.48
CA LYS A 118 -6.79 -7.79 12.12
C LYS A 118 -7.39 -8.97 11.34
N ASP A 119 -8.47 -8.72 10.60
CA ASP A 119 -9.23 -9.73 9.87
C ASP A 119 -9.03 -9.55 8.36
N ILE A 120 -7.96 -10.17 7.86
CA ILE A 120 -7.62 -10.16 6.43
C ILE A 120 -8.65 -10.96 5.61
N ASP A 121 -9.19 -12.04 6.17
CA ASP A 121 -10.10 -12.92 5.45
C ASP A 121 -11.45 -12.22 5.21
N GLN A 122 -11.98 -11.51 6.21
CA GLN A 122 -13.16 -10.66 6.05
C GLN A 122 -12.94 -9.54 5.02
N ALA A 123 -11.76 -8.91 5.02
CA ALA A 123 -11.42 -7.89 4.02
C ALA A 123 -11.39 -8.45 2.58
N ILE A 124 -10.80 -9.64 2.39
CA ILE A 124 -10.79 -10.34 1.10
C ILE A 124 -12.20 -10.67 0.64
N THR A 125 -13.05 -11.20 1.54
CA THR A 125 -14.45 -11.51 1.24
C THR A 125 -15.21 -10.25 0.82
N PHE A 126 -15.07 -9.15 1.58
CA PHE A 126 -15.75 -7.89 1.32
C PHE A 126 -15.37 -7.28 -0.04
N LEU A 127 -14.08 -7.30 -0.39
CA LEU A 127 -13.59 -6.82 -1.69
C LEU A 127 -14.05 -7.71 -2.84
N THR A 128 -13.99 -9.03 -2.66
CA THR A 128 -14.39 -10.01 -3.67
C THR A 128 -15.88 -9.90 -3.97
N GLU A 129 -16.72 -9.78 -2.93
CA GLU A 129 -18.16 -9.57 -3.10
C GLU A 129 -18.46 -8.27 -3.86
N TYR A 130 -17.75 -7.17 -3.60
CA TYR A 130 -17.93 -5.92 -4.35
C TYR A 130 -17.55 -6.08 -5.82
N ILE A 131 -16.40 -6.69 -6.09
CA ILE A 131 -15.88 -6.91 -7.45
C ILE A 131 -16.81 -7.83 -8.25
N ASP A 132 -17.27 -8.94 -7.65
CA ASP A 132 -18.12 -9.93 -8.34
C ASP A 132 -19.55 -9.41 -8.55
N ASN A 133 -20.09 -8.62 -7.61
CA ASN A 133 -21.46 -8.08 -7.72
C ASN A 133 -21.56 -6.82 -8.59
N SER A 134 -20.42 -6.21 -8.94
CA SER A 134 -20.36 -5.07 -9.86
C SER A 134 -20.78 -5.52 -11.26
N SER A 135 -22.09 -5.63 -11.45
CA SER A 135 -22.79 -6.14 -12.64
C SER A 135 -22.57 -5.30 -13.91
N TYR A 136 -21.83 -4.20 -13.78
CA TYR A 136 -21.32 -3.37 -14.85
C TYR A 136 -19.82 -3.26 -14.61
N LEU A 137 -19.01 -3.66 -15.58
CA LEU A 137 -17.56 -3.53 -15.53
C LEU A 137 -17.20 -2.05 -15.43
N LYS A 138 -17.14 -1.54 -14.20
CA LYS A 138 -16.62 -0.22 -13.88
C LYS A 138 -15.11 -0.29 -13.97
N PHE A 139 -14.62 -0.29 -15.21
CA PHE A 139 -13.20 -0.38 -15.54
C PHE A 139 -12.37 0.79 -14.99
N ASP A 140 -13.03 1.81 -14.44
CA ASP A 140 -12.49 2.97 -13.76
C ASP A 140 -12.30 2.76 -12.23
N GLU A 141 -12.92 1.74 -11.63
CA GLU A 141 -12.80 1.41 -10.21
C GLU A 141 -11.74 0.32 -9.97
N LEU A 142 -10.47 0.70 -10.03
CA LEU A 142 -9.34 -0.23 -9.96
C LEU A 142 -8.78 -0.43 -8.55
N GLU A 143 -9.08 0.47 -7.60
CA GLU A 143 -8.52 0.42 -6.26
C GLU A 143 -8.92 -0.84 -5.45
N PRO A 144 -10.14 -1.39 -5.56
CA PRO A 144 -10.50 -2.64 -4.89
C PRO A 144 -9.63 -3.81 -5.34
N PHE A 145 -9.25 -3.84 -6.63
CA PHE A 145 -8.35 -4.87 -7.17
C PHE A 145 -6.93 -4.71 -6.60
N LEU A 146 -6.45 -3.47 -6.45
CA LEU A 146 -5.14 -3.19 -5.84
C LEU A 146 -5.05 -3.74 -4.42
N VAL A 147 -6.03 -3.42 -3.58
CA VAL A 147 -6.07 -3.89 -2.19
C VAL A 147 -6.25 -5.41 -2.15
N LEU A 148 -7.15 -5.97 -2.96
CA LEU A 148 -7.39 -7.42 -2.98
C LEU A 148 -6.14 -8.21 -3.38
N VAL A 149 -5.40 -7.76 -4.40
CA VAL A 149 -4.12 -8.37 -4.77
C VAL A 149 -3.13 -8.26 -3.63
N GLN A 150 -3.00 -7.10 -2.99
CA GLN A 150 -2.11 -6.94 -1.83
C GLN A 150 -2.44 -7.96 -0.72
N LEU A 151 -3.72 -8.12 -0.38
CA LEU A 151 -4.13 -9.07 0.66
C LEU A 151 -3.88 -10.52 0.29
N TYR A 152 -4.12 -10.91 -0.98
CA TYR A 152 -3.76 -12.25 -1.44
C TYR A 152 -2.25 -12.50 -1.35
N LEU A 153 -1.42 -11.52 -1.70
CA LEU A 153 0.03 -11.64 -1.57
C LEU A 153 0.47 -11.77 -0.11
N ILE A 154 -0.12 -10.99 0.80
CA ILE A 154 0.13 -11.10 2.25
C ILE A 154 -0.23 -12.50 2.78
N LYS A 155 -1.32 -13.10 2.29
CA LYS A 155 -1.71 -14.48 2.64
C LYS A 155 -0.88 -15.57 1.94
N GLY A 156 0.12 -15.19 1.14
CA GLY A 156 0.91 -16.13 0.33
C GLY A 156 0.11 -16.78 -0.81
N ASN A 157 -1.06 -16.25 -1.15
CA ASN A 157 -1.93 -16.78 -2.19
C ASN A 157 -1.63 -16.14 -3.56
N PHE A 158 -0.43 -16.42 -4.07
CA PHE A 158 0.01 -15.90 -5.38
C PHE A 158 -0.93 -16.31 -6.53
N LYS A 159 -1.55 -17.49 -6.43
CA LYS A 159 -2.44 -18.01 -7.46
C LYS A 159 -3.65 -17.10 -7.69
N GLU A 160 -4.36 -16.71 -6.62
CA GLU A 160 -5.53 -15.83 -6.74
C GLU A 160 -5.12 -14.39 -7.10
N ALA A 161 -4.00 -13.89 -6.57
CA ALA A 161 -3.43 -12.60 -6.98
C ALA A 161 -3.13 -12.55 -8.50
N ASN A 162 -2.49 -13.59 -9.03
CA ASN A 162 -2.16 -13.69 -10.46
C ASN A 162 -3.41 -13.88 -11.33
N LYS A 163 -4.47 -14.53 -10.81
CA LYS A 163 -5.75 -14.67 -11.51
C LYS A 163 -6.40 -13.29 -11.75
N ILE A 164 -6.33 -12.39 -10.77
CA ILE A 164 -6.81 -11.01 -10.93
C ILE A 164 -6.04 -10.30 -12.05
N LEU A 165 -4.71 -10.32 -12.01
CA LEU A 165 -3.88 -9.70 -13.07
C LEU A 165 -4.19 -10.27 -14.46
N LEU A 166 -4.38 -11.58 -14.57
CA LEU A 166 -4.77 -12.20 -15.85
C LEU A 166 -6.14 -11.72 -16.33
N ASN A 167 -7.07 -11.39 -15.42
CA ASN A 167 -8.37 -10.85 -15.78
C ASN A 167 -8.31 -9.41 -16.33
N PHE A 168 -7.28 -8.63 -15.96
CA PHE A 168 -7.05 -7.30 -16.54
C PHE A 168 -6.82 -7.32 -18.06
N LYS A 169 -6.49 -8.49 -18.66
CA LYS A 169 -6.48 -8.63 -20.13
C LYS A 169 -7.83 -8.36 -20.78
N ASN A 170 -8.93 -8.47 -20.03
CA ASN A 170 -10.27 -8.16 -20.48
C ASN A 170 -10.66 -6.68 -20.26
N PHE A 171 -9.77 -5.88 -19.66
CA PHE A 171 -10.01 -4.47 -19.39
C PHE A 171 -9.54 -3.62 -20.59
N PRO A 172 -10.15 -2.44 -20.80
CA PRO A 172 -9.68 -1.45 -21.77
C PRO A 172 -8.18 -1.13 -21.58
N ASP A 173 -7.48 -0.80 -22.66
CA ASP A 173 -6.04 -0.45 -22.60
C ASP A 173 -5.78 0.68 -21.60
N ALA A 174 -6.66 1.69 -21.55
CA ALA A 174 -6.50 2.81 -20.63
C ALA A 174 -6.53 2.45 -19.15
N ALA A 175 -7.22 1.36 -18.76
CA ALA A 175 -7.18 0.85 -17.39
C ALA A 175 -5.84 0.16 -17.07
N ARG A 176 -5.17 -0.39 -18.09
CA ARG A 176 -3.84 -1.01 -17.99
C ARG A 176 -2.71 0.01 -18.07
N ASP A 177 -2.97 1.19 -18.64
CA ASP A 177 -2.05 2.32 -18.63
C ASP A 177 -2.05 3.08 -17.29
N GLY A 178 -3.02 2.82 -16.41
CA GLY A 178 -3.15 3.47 -15.12
C GLY A 178 -2.10 3.02 -14.10
N ILE A 179 -1.67 3.95 -13.23
CA ILE A 179 -0.69 3.70 -12.16
C ILE A 179 -1.06 2.51 -11.27
N ILE A 180 -2.35 2.29 -11.01
CA ILE A 180 -2.84 1.18 -10.19
C ILE A 180 -2.46 -0.17 -10.81
N TYR A 181 -2.66 -0.33 -12.12
CA TYR A 181 -2.30 -1.56 -12.82
C TYR A 181 -0.78 -1.77 -12.79
N GLN A 182 0.00 -0.73 -13.07
CA GLN A 182 1.46 -0.80 -13.10
C GLN A 182 2.03 -1.21 -11.72
N VAL A 183 1.50 -0.63 -10.64
CA VAL A 183 1.87 -1.02 -9.27
C VAL A 183 1.52 -2.49 -9.00
N LEU A 184 0.29 -2.91 -9.33
CA LEU A 184 -0.16 -4.30 -9.14
C LEU A 184 0.71 -5.29 -9.92
N GLU A 185 1.00 -4.99 -11.18
CA GLU A 185 1.87 -5.80 -12.04
C GLU A 185 3.28 -5.89 -11.46
N SER A 186 3.86 -4.77 -11.00
CA SER A 186 5.20 -4.75 -10.40
C SER A 186 5.33 -5.67 -9.18
N TRP A 187 4.31 -5.74 -8.31
CA TRP A 187 4.31 -6.63 -7.14
C TRP A 187 4.26 -8.10 -7.56
N LEU A 188 3.44 -8.44 -8.56
CA LEU A 188 3.35 -9.81 -9.05
C LEU A 188 4.61 -10.24 -9.80
N LEU A 189 5.21 -9.35 -10.60
CA LEU A 189 6.45 -9.62 -11.32
C LEU A 189 7.61 -9.87 -10.34
N SER A 190 7.80 -8.99 -9.36
CA SER A 190 8.85 -9.14 -8.34
C SER A 190 8.70 -10.42 -7.51
N LEU A 191 7.48 -10.83 -7.16
CA LEU A 191 7.23 -12.07 -6.42
C LEU A 191 7.29 -13.33 -7.27
N ARG A 192 6.99 -13.24 -8.57
CA ARG A 192 7.21 -14.35 -9.52
C ARG A 192 8.69 -14.73 -9.58
N GLY A 193 9.58 -13.78 -9.31
CA GLY A 193 11.02 -13.95 -9.45
C GLY A 193 11.43 -13.97 -10.91
N GLU A 194 12.60 -14.54 -11.22
CA GLU A 194 13.29 -14.40 -12.52
C GLU A 194 13.86 -12.98 -12.71
N SER A 195 15.11 -12.89 -13.17
CA SER A 195 15.82 -11.62 -13.30
C SER A 195 15.06 -10.63 -14.18
N ASP A 196 14.43 -11.08 -15.26
CA ASP A 196 13.68 -10.20 -16.18
C ASP A 196 12.44 -9.59 -15.51
N ASN A 197 11.68 -10.37 -14.73
CA ASN A 197 10.49 -9.83 -14.05
C ASN A 197 10.90 -8.86 -12.93
N ILE A 198 11.97 -9.18 -12.18
CA ILE A 198 12.49 -8.29 -11.13
C ILE A 198 13.04 -7.00 -11.74
N ASN A 199 13.77 -7.08 -12.86
CA ASN A 199 14.24 -5.92 -13.61
C ASN A 199 13.09 -5.05 -14.12
N ASN A 200 12.02 -5.64 -14.65
CA ASN A 200 10.84 -4.90 -15.08
C ASN A 200 10.20 -4.13 -13.91
N ALA A 201 10.04 -4.78 -12.75
CA ALA A 201 9.57 -4.10 -11.55
C ALA A 201 10.54 -3.00 -11.10
N TYR A 202 11.86 -3.26 -11.16
CA TYR A 202 12.89 -2.29 -10.78
C TYR A 202 12.81 -1.03 -11.65
N TYR A 203 12.78 -1.19 -12.98
CA TYR A 203 12.72 -0.05 -13.91
C TYR A 203 11.46 0.78 -13.74
N PHE A 204 10.33 0.16 -13.42
CA PHE A 204 9.12 0.89 -13.07
C PHE A 204 9.35 1.83 -11.87
N TYR A 205 9.87 1.33 -10.75
CA TYR A 205 10.12 2.18 -9.57
C TYR A 205 11.27 3.18 -9.77
N ASP A 206 12.28 2.85 -10.58
CA ASP A 206 13.37 3.75 -10.94
C ASP A 206 12.86 4.92 -11.81
N GLU A 207 11.94 4.64 -12.74
CA GLU A 207 11.25 5.69 -13.51
C GLU A 207 10.42 6.59 -12.57
N LEU A 208 9.72 6.03 -11.59
CA LEU A 208 8.98 6.84 -10.61
C LEU A 208 9.90 7.79 -9.84
N LEU A 209 11.14 7.39 -9.51
CA LEU A 209 12.13 8.28 -8.86
C LEU A 209 12.58 9.46 -9.71
N SER A 210 12.39 9.40 -11.03
CA SER A 210 12.65 10.55 -11.91
C SER A 210 11.64 11.69 -11.70
N SER A 211 10.54 11.44 -10.98
CA SER A 211 9.62 12.48 -10.51
C SER A 211 10.28 13.34 -9.43
N ASP A 212 9.84 14.60 -9.31
CA ASP A 212 10.26 15.47 -8.22
C ASP A 212 9.61 15.01 -6.88
N PHE A 213 10.40 14.95 -5.80
CA PHE A 213 9.94 14.59 -4.45
C PHE A 213 10.34 15.63 -3.40
N ASP A 214 10.71 16.84 -3.78
CA ASP A 214 11.26 17.86 -2.86
C ASP A 214 10.33 18.14 -1.66
N ASN A 215 9.02 18.06 -1.87
CA ASN A 215 8.01 18.25 -0.82
C ASN A 215 7.42 16.93 -0.28
N ASP A 216 7.85 15.78 -0.80
CA ASP A 216 7.28 14.46 -0.50
C ASP A 216 8.37 13.42 -0.13
N PRO A 217 9.16 13.66 0.94
CA PRO A 217 10.24 12.76 1.33
C PRO A 217 9.73 11.37 1.73
N GLN A 218 8.49 11.24 2.20
CA GLN A 218 7.84 9.96 2.48
C GLN A 218 7.63 9.13 1.20
N GLY A 219 7.22 9.76 0.09
CA GLY A 219 7.07 9.08 -1.19
C GLY A 219 8.40 8.57 -1.72
N LYS A 220 9.43 9.45 -1.69
CA LYS A 220 10.79 9.07 -2.07
C LYS A 220 11.33 7.92 -1.21
N PHE A 221 11.09 7.97 0.10
CA PHE A 221 11.45 6.91 1.04
C PHE A 221 10.82 5.56 0.66
N LYS A 222 9.51 5.54 0.35
CA LYS A 222 8.82 4.29 -0.01
C LYS A 222 9.34 3.70 -1.33
N ILE A 223 9.57 4.53 -2.35
CA ILE A 223 10.10 4.05 -3.64
C ILE A 223 11.53 3.53 -3.49
N LEU A 224 12.41 4.26 -2.80
CA LEU A 224 13.77 3.79 -2.52
C LEU A 224 13.77 2.50 -1.71
N SER A 225 12.84 2.34 -0.76
CA SER A 225 12.70 1.10 0.02
C SER A 225 12.30 -0.09 -0.86
N VAL A 226 11.45 0.12 -1.87
CA VAL A 226 11.11 -0.91 -2.85
C VAL A 226 12.31 -1.25 -3.72
N LEU A 227 12.98 -0.24 -4.27
CA LEU A 227 14.20 -0.44 -5.08
C LEU A 227 15.27 -1.18 -4.28
N PHE A 228 15.46 -0.86 -3.00
CA PHE A 228 16.37 -1.58 -2.13
C PHE A 228 16.04 -3.09 -2.11
N VAL A 229 14.79 -3.47 -1.88
CA VAL A 229 14.37 -4.88 -1.87
C VAL A 229 14.56 -5.55 -3.23
N LEU A 230 14.22 -4.88 -4.34
CA LEU A 230 14.42 -5.43 -5.69
C LEU A 230 15.91 -5.62 -6.00
N THR A 231 16.76 -4.69 -5.61
CA THR A 231 18.22 -4.79 -5.71
C THR A 231 18.78 -5.94 -4.89
N LEU A 232 18.23 -6.20 -3.69
CA LEU A 232 18.56 -7.40 -2.91
C LEU A 232 18.18 -8.69 -3.63
N GLN A 233 17.00 -8.74 -4.25
CA GLN A 233 16.55 -9.90 -5.04
C GLN A 233 17.46 -10.16 -6.25
N LEU A 234 17.98 -9.10 -6.88
CA LEU A 234 18.97 -9.18 -7.96
C LEU A 234 20.40 -9.50 -7.47
N ARG A 235 20.63 -9.51 -6.14
CA ARG A 235 21.94 -9.76 -5.51
C ARG A 235 22.99 -8.69 -5.81
N HIS A 236 22.54 -7.47 -6.08
CA HIS A 236 23.39 -6.30 -6.35
C HIS A 236 23.70 -5.57 -5.04
N TYR A 237 24.47 -6.23 -4.15
CA TYR A 237 24.66 -5.74 -2.77
C TYR A 237 25.36 -4.37 -2.65
N PRO A 238 26.38 -4.03 -3.47
CA PRO A 238 26.97 -2.69 -3.45
C PRO A 238 25.93 -1.59 -3.73
N GLU A 239 25.08 -1.79 -4.74
CA GLU A 239 24.02 -0.87 -5.12
C GLU A 239 22.94 -0.80 -4.02
N ALA A 240 22.66 -1.92 -3.35
CA ALA A 240 21.74 -1.94 -2.21
C ALA A 240 22.27 -1.10 -1.03
N GLN A 241 23.58 -1.09 -0.80
CA GLN A 241 24.22 -0.25 0.21
C GLN A 241 24.11 1.25 -0.13
N GLU A 242 24.24 1.62 -1.41
CA GLU A 242 24.05 3.00 -1.88
C GLU A 242 22.60 3.46 -1.68
N LEU A 243 21.61 2.60 -1.95
CA LEU A 243 20.20 2.89 -1.69
C LEU A 243 19.94 3.11 -0.20
N LEU A 244 20.52 2.31 0.69
CA LEU A 244 20.42 2.54 2.15
C LEU A 244 21.01 3.88 2.58
N ALA A 245 22.12 4.32 1.97
CA ALA A 245 22.69 5.63 2.23
C ALA A 245 21.72 6.74 1.84
N GLN A 246 21.14 6.67 0.63
CA GLN A 246 20.13 7.63 0.17
C GLN A 246 18.89 7.65 1.05
N ILE A 247 18.40 6.48 1.50
CA ILE A 247 17.26 6.38 2.41
C ILE A 247 17.58 7.06 3.75
N SER A 248 18.79 6.87 4.27
CA SER A 248 19.22 7.46 5.55
C SER A 248 19.29 8.99 5.50
N GLU A 249 19.61 9.58 4.35
CA GLU A 249 19.63 11.03 4.16
C GLU A 249 18.24 11.69 4.27
N LEU A 250 17.17 10.95 3.98
CA LEU A 250 15.79 11.48 4.03
C LEU A 250 15.30 11.78 5.45
N SER A 251 16.08 11.41 6.48
CA SER A 251 15.78 11.68 7.90
C SER A 251 14.36 11.28 8.31
N GLN A 252 13.86 10.18 7.74
CA GLN A 252 12.58 9.61 8.17
C GLN A 252 12.77 8.94 9.53
N GLY A 253 11.70 8.95 10.35
CA GLY A 253 11.70 8.21 11.60
C GLY A 253 11.88 6.70 11.39
N PRO A 254 12.02 5.93 12.47
CA PRO A 254 12.17 4.48 12.38
C PRO A 254 10.97 3.83 11.65
N ASP A 255 11.25 2.95 10.69
CA ASP A 255 10.25 2.18 9.92
C ASP A 255 10.55 0.68 10.08
N ALA A 256 9.60 -0.06 10.65
CA ALA A 256 9.76 -1.48 10.97
C ALA A 256 10.06 -2.32 9.71
N THR A 257 9.42 -2.01 8.58
CA THR A 257 9.62 -2.72 7.32
C THR A 257 11.04 -2.52 6.77
N LEU A 258 11.56 -1.29 6.81
CA LEU A 258 12.94 -1.02 6.42
C LEU A 258 13.94 -1.76 7.31
N ILE A 259 13.70 -1.82 8.62
CA ILE A 259 14.57 -2.57 9.54
C ILE A 259 14.56 -4.06 9.21
N ALA A 260 13.39 -4.65 8.92
CA ALA A 260 13.30 -6.04 8.46
C ALA A 260 14.09 -6.28 7.16
N ASN A 261 14.03 -5.34 6.21
CA ASN A 261 14.83 -5.42 4.99
C ASN A 261 16.35 -5.28 5.27
N ARG A 262 16.74 -4.43 6.22
CA ARG A 262 18.14 -4.29 6.68
C ARG A 262 18.66 -5.58 7.33
N ILE A 263 17.84 -6.29 8.11
CA ILE A 263 18.21 -7.60 8.68
C ILE A 263 18.51 -8.59 7.54
N THR A 264 17.66 -8.63 6.52
CA THR A 264 17.88 -9.49 5.34
C THR A 264 19.17 -9.12 4.62
N PHE A 265 19.43 -7.84 4.39
CA PHE A 265 20.68 -7.38 3.78
C PHE A 265 21.90 -7.74 4.64
N ASP A 266 21.83 -7.59 5.96
CA ASP A 266 22.95 -7.88 6.85
C ASP A 266 23.33 -9.37 6.82
N TYR A 267 22.36 -10.27 6.77
CA TYR A 267 22.63 -11.69 6.53
C TYR A 267 23.29 -11.95 5.18
N LEU A 268 22.84 -11.29 4.11
CA LEU A 268 23.30 -11.54 2.73
C LEU A 268 24.68 -10.92 2.43
N ALA A 269 24.95 -9.73 2.97
CA ALA A 269 26.14 -8.94 2.64
C ALA A 269 27.19 -8.90 3.75
N ASN A 270 26.77 -8.97 5.03
CA ASN A 270 27.65 -8.76 6.18
C ASN A 270 27.83 -10.02 7.05
N GLY A 271 27.24 -11.15 6.66
CA GLY A 271 27.30 -12.40 7.42
C GLY A 271 26.50 -12.36 8.73
N GLY A 272 25.56 -11.42 8.86
CA GLY A 272 24.67 -11.30 10.02
C GLY A 272 25.27 -10.63 11.25
N SER A 273 26.32 -9.81 11.08
CA SER A 273 27.07 -9.19 12.18
C SER A 273 26.27 -8.19 13.02
N HIS A 274 25.19 -7.60 12.48
CA HIS A 274 24.35 -6.61 13.16
C HIS A 274 22.91 -7.09 13.38
N VAL A 275 22.60 -8.35 13.06
CA VAL A 275 21.23 -8.86 13.11
C VAL A 275 20.62 -8.77 14.51
N ASP A 276 21.36 -9.09 15.56
CA ASP A 276 20.84 -9.05 16.94
C ASP A 276 20.44 -7.64 17.37
N GLU A 277 21.22 -6.63 16.96
CA GLU A 277 20.90 -5.22 17.19
C GLU A 277 19.63 -4.81 16.44
N LEU A 278 19.56 -5.15 15.14
CA LEU A 278 18.42 -4.83 14.28
C LEU A 278 17.13 -5.54 14.71
N LEU A 279 17.22 -6.79 15.19
CA LEU A 279 16.08 -7.50 15.79
C LEU A 279 15.62 -6.81 17.09
N GLY A 280 16.56 -6.29 17.88
CA GLY A 280 16.29 -5.46 19.04
C GLY A 280 15.54 -4.18 18.68
N GLU A 281 16.02 -3.44 17.66
CA GLU A 281 15.36 -2.25 17.13
C GLU A 281 13.93 -2.57 16.63
N LEU A 282 13.80 -3.62 15.82
CA LEU A 282 12.51 -4.03 15.26
C LEU A 282 11.49 -4.31 16.36
N LYS A 283 11.89 -5.04 17.40
CA LYS A 283 11.03 -5.36 18.55
C LYS A 283 10.63 -4.12 19.34
N GLN A 284 11.43 -3.06 19.36
CA GLN A 284 11.05 -1.81 20.04
C GLN A 284 9.96 -1.04 19.27
N ILE A 285 9.97 -1.13 17.94
CA ILE A 285 9.07 -0.37 17.07
C ILE A 285 7.78 -1.14 16.78
N ASP A 286 7.89 -2.44 16.52
CA ASP A 286 6.77 -3.32 16.20
C ASP A 286 7.03 -4.73 16.73
N GLN A 287 6.49 -5.03 17.92
CA GLN A 287 6.64 -6.33 18.59
C GLN A 287 5.93 -7.47 17.87
N GLU A 288 4.92 -7.16 17.05
CA GLU A 288 4.09 -8.13 16.33
C GLU A 288 4.51 -8.26 14.86
N HIS A 289 5.62 -7.63 14.46
CA HIS A 289 6.09 -7.64 13.09
C HIS A 289 6.25 -9.08 12.56
N ALA A 290 5.76 -9.34 11.35
CA ALA A 290 5.72 -10.68 10.76
C ALA A 290 7.07 -11.41 10.77
N MET A 291 8.17 -10.68 10.56
CA MET A 291 9.53 -11.23 10.64
C MET A 291 9.89 -11.76 12.04
N LEU A 292 9.48 -11.08 13.11
CA LEU A 292 9.76 -11.54 14.48
C LEU A 292 8.99 -12.81 14.80
N ASN A 293 7.73 -12.88 14.36
CA ASN A 293 6.89 -14.06 14.52
C ASN A 293 7.49 -15.27 13.77
N ASP A 294 7.85 -15.09 12.49
CA ASP A 294 8.48 -16.13 11.67
C ASP A 294 9.84 -16.57 12.25
N TYR A 295 10.65 -15.63 12.72
CA TYR A 295 11.92 -15.92 13.38
C TYR A 295 11.73 -16.76 14.65
N SER A 296 10.80 -16.38 15.51
CA SER A 296 10.47 -17.12 16.74
C SER A 296 9.90 -18.51 16.46
N GLU A 297 9.02 -18.65 15.47
CA GLU A 297 8.45 -19.93 15.06
C GLU A 297 9.52 -20.88 14.55
N LYS A 298 10.42 -20.38 13.68
CA LYS A 298 11.51 -21.18 13.11
C LYS A 298 12.51 -21.64 14.16
N ASN A 299 12.87 -20.77 15.11
CA ASN A 299 13.75 -21.16 16.22
C ASN A 299 13.10 -22.23 17.11
N SER A 300 11.81 -22.09 17.43
CA SER A 300 11.08 -23.08 18.23
C SER A 300 11.06 -24.45 17.53
N LYS A 301 10.79 -24.48 16.21
CA LYS A 301 10.87 -25.72 15.42
C LYS A 301 12.26 -26.32 15.39
N PHE A 302 13.30 -25.50 15.33
CA PHE A 302 14.68 -25.98 15.40
C PHE A 302 14.98 -26.61 16.75
N ASP A 303 14.57 -25.98 17.85
CA ASP A 303 14.73 -26.52 19.20
C ASP A 303 13.99 -27.85 19.39
N GLU A 304 12.78 -27.99 18.83
CA GLU A 304 12.04 -29.25 18.81
C GLU A 304 12.81 -30.37 18.07
N VAL A 305 13.44 -30.03 16.93
CA VAL A 305 14.28 -30.97 16.18
C VAL A 305 15.50 -31.36 17.01
N VAL A 306 16.21 -30.39 17.61
CA VAL A 306 17.37 -30.66 18.46
C VAL A 306 16.98 -31.56 19.64
N ALA A 307 15.88 -31.27 20.33
CA ALA A 307 15.39 -32.09 21.43
C ALA A 307 15.06 -33.53 21.00
N LYS A 308 14.48 -33.71 19.81
CA LYS A 308 14.17 -35.03 19.24
C LYS A 308 15.41 -35.88 18.96
N TYR A 309 16.53 -35.26 18.57
CA TYR A 309 17.77 -35.97 18.22
C TYR A 309 18.84 -35.94 19.31
N ASN A 310 18.65 -35.15 20.37
CA ASN A 310 19.39 -35.28 21.62
C ASN A 310 18.88 -36.49 22.42
N VAL A 311 19.17 -37.69 21.89
CA VAL A 311 19.08 -38.92 22.67
C VAL A 311 20.10 -38.79 23.80
N SER A 312 19.62 -38.72 25.03
CA SER A 312 20.47 -38.70 26.22
C SER A 312 21.37 -39.94 26.20
N ALA A 313 22.68 -39.73 26.13
CA ALA A 313 23.68 -40.77 26.32
C ALA A 313 23.73 -41.21 27.79
#